data_AF-A0A811TEP7-F1
#
_entry.id   AF-A0A811TEP7-F1
#
_cell.length_a   1.000
_cell.length_b   1.000
_cell.length_c   1.000
_cell.angle_alpha   90.00
_cell.angle_beta   90.00
_cell.angle_gamma   90.00
#
_symmetry.space_group_name_H-M   'P 1'
#
loop_
_entity.id
_entity.type
_entity.pdbx_description
1 polymer ?
#
loop_
_entity_poly.entity_id
_entity_poly.type
_entity_poly.pdbx_seq_one_letter_code
_entity_poly.pdbx_strand_id
1 'polypeptide(L)' 'MFVQTRLRTFGITPNDNICFPVGTLFVVQGQYEKLGFPAVFGKYNKKGRDLNSLIMALVSYKLYLRILVLGELR' A
#
# COMPACT_ATOMS: atom_id res chain seq x y z
N MET A 1 16.61 11.50 -31.26
CA MET A 1 15.49 12.46 -31.35
C MET A 1 14.43 12.03 -30.34
N PHE A 2 14.29 12.75 -29.22
CA PHE A 2 13.28 12.42 -28.20
C PHE A 2 11.92 12.95 -28.67
N VAL A 3 10.95 12.06 -28.84
CA VAL A 3 9.57 12.42 -29.20
C VAL A 3 8.85 12.83 -27.91
N GLN A 4 8.45 14.10 -27.82
CA GLN A 4 7.69 14.59 -26.67
C GLN A 4 6.26 14.05 -26.73
N THR A 5 5.89 13.23 -25.75
CA THR A 5 4.53 12.71 -25.59
C THR A 5 3.60 13.81 -25.10
N ARG A 6 2.51 14.06 -25.84
CA ARG A 6 1.42 14.94 -25.38
C ARG A 6 0.54 14.18 -24.39
N LEU A 7 0.24 14.80 -23.25
CA LEU A 7 -0.75 14.30 -22.29
C LEU A 7 -2.11 14.23 -23.00
N ARG A 8 -2.79 13.07 -22.91
CA ARG A 8 -4.12 12.84 -23.49
C ARG A 8 -5.26 12.96 -22.48
N THR A 9 -4.93 13.07 -21.19
CA THR A 9 -5.91 13.14 -20.11
C THR A 9 -6.21 14.60 -19.81
N PHE A 10 -7.43 15.04 -20.12
CA PHE A 10 -7.88 16.43 -19.94
C PHE A 10 -8.65 16.66 -18.62
N GLY A 11 -8.94 15.60 -17.87
CA GLY A 11 -9.64 15.65 -16.59
C GLY A 11 -9.58 14.31 -15.85
N ILE A 12 -9.86 14.34 -14.56
CA ILE A 12 -9.87 13.18 -13.68
C ILE A 12 -11.24 13.13 -13.01
N THR A 13 -11.95 12.00 -13.14
CA THR A 13 -13.20 11.80 -12.40
C THR A 13 -12.86 11.19 -11.03
N PRO A 14 -13.25 11.83 -9.91
CA PRO A 14 -13.06 11.23 -8.59
C PRO A 14 -13.86 9.93 -8.51
N ASN A 15 -13.35 8.96 -7.76
CA ASN A 15 -14.00 7.67 -7.57
C ASN A 15 -13.78 7.19 -6.13
N ASP A 16 -14.66 6.31 -5.65
CA ASP A 16 -14.67 5.86 -4.25
C ASP A 16 -13.75 4.66 -3.97
N ASN A 17 -12.91 4.25 -4.92
CA ASN A 17 -11.94 3.19 -4.74
C ASN A 17 -10.91 3.60 -3.69
N ILE A 18 -10.63 2.65 -2.81
CA ILE A 18 -9.57 2.78 -1.82
C ILE A 18 -8.22 2.83 -2.54
N CYS A 19 -7.48 3.93 -2.38
CA CYS A 19 -6.13 4.08 -2.88
C CYS A 19 -5.16 4.43 -1.73
N PHE A 20 -3.92 3.98 -1.86
CA PHE A 20 -2.81 4.37 -0.99
C PHE A 20 -1.50 4.30 -1.78
N PRO A 21 -0.48 5.10 -1.44
CA PRO A 21 0.75 5.18 -2.21
C PRO A 21 1.57 3.89 -2.06
N VAL A 22 2.18 3.47 -3.16
CA VAL A 22 3.03 2.26 -3.24
C VAL A 22 4.21 2.35 -2.26
N GLY A 23 4.73 3.55 -2.00
CA GLY A 23 5.81 3.77 -1.03
C GLY A 23 5.47 3.27 0.37
N THR A 24 4.22 3.43 0.83
CA THR A 24 3.78 2.93 2.14
C THR A 24 3.84 1.41 2.19
N LEU A 25 3.48 0.74 1.10
CA LEU A 25 3.52 -0.71 1.00
C LEU A 25 4.95 -1.24 1.11
N PHE A 26 5.92 -0.59 0.44
CA PHE A 26 7.34 -0.96 0.57
C PHE A 26 7.89 -0.76 1.98
N VAL A 27 7.52 0.34 2.65
CA VAL A 27 7.93 0.58 4.04
C VAL A 27 7.39 -0.51 4.96
N VAL A 28 6.10 -0.84 4.82
CA VAL A 28 5.47 -1.90 5.63
C VAL A 28 6.14 -3.24 5.36
N GLN A 29 6.39 -3.60 4.10
CA GLN A 29 7.06 -4.85 3.75
C GLN A 29 8.45 -4.95 4.40
N GLY A 30 9.28 -3.90 4.28
CA GLY A 30 10.61 -3.89 4.89
C GLY A 30 10.57 -4.01 6.41
N GLN A 31 9.59 -3.39 7.09
CA GLN A 31 9.42 -3.56 8.54
C GLN A 31 8.87 -4.95 8.90
N TYR A 32 7.97 -5.48 8.08
CA TYR A 32 7.36 -6.79 8.27
C TYR A 32 8.41 -7.90 8.28
N GLU A 33 9.36 -7.83 7.34
CA GLU A 33 10.51 -8.73 7.26
C GLU A 33 11.47 -8.55 8.45
N LYS A 34 11.84 -7.31 8.78
CA LYS A 34 12.74 -7.00 9.91
C LYS A 34 12.21 -7.52 11.26
N LEU A 35 10.90 -7.49 11.46
CA LEU A 35 10.25 -7.97 12.68
C LEU A 35 10.02 -9.49 12.70
N GLY A 36 10.39 -10.21 11.63
CA GLY A 36 10.24 -11.66 11.56
C GLY A 36 8.78 -12.12 11.48
N PHE A 37 7.85 -11.23 11.11
CA PHE A 37 6.43 -11.55 11.00
C PHE A 37 6.08 -12.64 9.98
N PRO A 38 6.82 -12.84 8.87
CA PRO A 38 6.59 -13.98 7.99
C PRO A 38 6.68 -15.34 8.72
N ALA A 39 7.58 -15.50 9.68
CA ALA A 39 7.70 -16.72 10.46
C ALA A 39 6.53 -16.91 11.46
N VAL A 40 6.03 -15.80 12.00
CA VAL A 40 4.91 -15.80 12.95
C VAL A 40 3.58 -16.10 12.26
N PHE A 41 3.32 -15.43 11.14
CA PHE A 41 2.04 -15.50 10.43
C PHE A 41 2.00 -16.57 9.34
N GLY A 42 3.15 -16.97 8.80
CA GLY A 42 3.26 -17.99 7.76
C GLY A 42 2.68 -19.35 8.16
N LYS A 43 2.72 -19.71 9.45
CA LYS A 43 2.10 -20.94 9.97
C LYS A 43 0.57 -20.96 9.87
N TYR A 44 -0.07 -19.81 9.68
CA TYR A 44 -1.51 -19.66 9.53
C TYR A 44 -1.97 -19.57 8.07
N ASN A 45 -1.06 -19.64 7.10
CA ASN A 45 -1.41 -19.75 5.68
C ASN A 45 -2.05 -21.13 5.41
N LYS A 46 -3.39 -21.19 5.54
CA LYS A 46 -4.20 -22.37 5.21
C LYS A 46 -4.99 -22.08 3.93
N LYS A 47 -5.07 -23.09 3.05
CA LYS A 47 -5.88 -23.09 1.81
C LYS A 47 -5.41 -22.12 0.70
N GLY A 48 -4.09 -21.88 0.59
CA GLY A 48 -3.50 -21.21 -0.57
C GLY A 48 -3.72 -19.70 -0.68
N ARG A 49 -4.29 -19.05 0.36
CA ARG A 49 -4.34 -17.59 0.45
C ARG A 49 -3.17 -17.11 1.30
N ASP A 50 -2.36 -16.21 0.75
CA ASP A 50 -1.25 -15.62 1.50
C ASP A 50 -1.77 -14.55 2.48
N LEU A 51 -1.77 -14.90 3.76
CA LEU A 51 -2.18 -14.02 4.84
C LEU A 51 -1.19 -12.85 5.03
N ASN A 52 0.09 -13.06 4.72
CA ASN A 52 1.11 -12.04 4.92
C ASN A 52 0.86 -10.84 4.02
N SER A 53 0.64 -11.05 2.72
CA SER A 53 0.27 -9.99 1.77
C SER A 53 -1.00 -9.24 2.21
N LEU A 54 -2.02 -9.95 2.69
CA LEU A 54 -3.23 -9.32 3.20
C LEU A 54 -2.95 -8.44 4.42
N ILE A 55 -2.20 -8.93 5.40
CA ILE A 55 -1.85 -8.15 6.60
C ILE A 55 -1.03 -6.92 6.22
N MET A 56 -0.03 -7.07 5.35
CA MET A 56 0.78 -5.95 4.87
C MET A 56 -0.07 -4.89 4.17
N ALA A 57 -1.02 -5.30 3.32
CA ALA A 57 -1.93 -4.38 2.63
C ALA A 57 -2.84 -3.62 3.62
N LEU A 58 -3.43 -4.32 4.59
CA LEU A 58 -4.31 -3.71 5.60
C LEU A 58 -3.55 -2.71 6.49
N VAL A 59 -2.35 -3.06 6.92
CA VAL A 59 -1.50 -2.18 7.73
C VAL A 59 -1.06 -0.97 6.91
N SER A 60 -0.70 -1.17 5.64
CA SER A 60 -0.33 -0.07 4.73
C SER A 60 -1.46 0.92 4.55
N TYR A 61 -2.67 0.42 4.30
CA TYR A 61 -3.86 1.26 4.19
C TYR A 61 -4.13 2.04 5.48
N LYS A 62 -4.09 1.37 6.64
CA LYS A 62 -4.32 2.00 7.94
C LYS A 62 -3.29 3.07 8.27
N LEU A 63 -2.01 2.81 7.96
CA LEU A 63 -0.92 3.78 8.12
C LEU A 63 -1.11 5.00 7.23
N TYR A 64 -1.43 4.77 5.95
CA TYR A 64 -1.71 5.86 5.01
C TYR A 64 -2.85 6.75 5.51
N LEU A 65 -3.98 6.16 5.93
CA LEU A 65 -5.10 6.91 6.45
C LEU A 65 -4.70 7.74 7.68
N ARG A 66 -3.88 7.18 8.57
CA ARG A 66 -3.36 7.93 9.74
C ARG A 66 -2.45 9.08 9.34
N ILE A 67 -1.55 8.88 8.38
CA ILE A 67 -0.65 9.92 7.87
C ILE A 67 -1.45 11.04 7.21
N LEU A 68 -2.45 10.69 6.40
CA LEU A 68 -3.33 11.66 5.74
C LEU A 68 -4.05 12.53 6.79
N VAL A 69 -4.68 11.90 7.80
CA VAL A 69 -5.39 12.62 8.87
C VAL A 69 -4.45 13.49 9.72
N LEU A 70 -3.21 13.05 9.95
CA LEU A 70 -2.19 13.84 10.65
C LEU A 70 -1.65 15.00 9.80
N GLY A 71 -1.64 14.85 8.47
CA GLY A 71 -1.25 15.89 7.52
C GLY A 71 -2.28 17.00 7.37
N GLU A 72 -3.57 16.66 7.45
CA GLU A 72 -4.70 17.61 7.47
C GLU A 72 -4.83 18.40 8.78
N LEU A 73 -4.14 17.96 9.85
CA LEU A 73 -4.10 18.64 11.15
C LEU A 73 -2.91 19.61 11.30
N ARG A 74 -2.20 19.93 10.20
CA ARG A 74 -1.14 20.94 10.13
C ARG A 74 -1.55 22.07 9.19
#